data_AF-A0A4W3J4H7-F1
#
_entry.id   AF-A0A4W3J4H7-F1
#
_cell.length_a   1.000
_cell.length_b   1.000
_cell.length_c   1.000
_cell.angle_alpha   90.00
_cell.angle_beta   90.00
_cell.angle_gamma   90.00
#
_symmetry.space_group_name_H-M   'P 1'
#
loop_
_entity.id
_entity.type
_entity.pdbx_description
1 polymer ?
#
loop_
_entity_poly.entity_id
_entity_poly.type
_entity_poly.pdbx_seq_one_letter_code
_entity_poly.pdbx_strand_id
1 'polypeptide(L)' 'NIDVGLLIKFQLCRYSILPYRFFKRLGIPGPTPLPFIGTFLGYRKGLFGFDTECYKKYGKIWG' A
#
# COMPACT_ATOMS: atom_id res chain seq x y z
N ASN A 1 -3.26 -1.20 -30.73
CA ASN A 1 -3.39 -2.20 -29.64
C ASN A 1 -2.45 -1.94 -28.45
N ILE A 2 -1.22 -1.44 -28.64
CA ILE A 2 -0.30 -1.10 -27.54
C ILE A 2 -0.64 0.23 -26.84
N ASP A 3 -1.09 1.25 -27.59
CA ASP A 3 -1.41 2.58 -27.02
C ASP A 3 -2.56 2.56 -26.02
N VAL A 4 -3.61 1.80 -26.31
CA VAL A 4 -4.77 1.64 -25.41
C VAL A 4 -4.36 0.93 -24.12
N GLY A 5 -3.47 -0.06 -24.22
CA GLY A 5 -2.92 -0.77 -23.06
C GLY A 5 -2.06 0.13 -22.16
N LEU A 6 -1.30 1.06 -22.74
CA LEU A 6 -0.50 2.03 -21.99
C LEU A 6 -1.39 3.05 -21.26
N LEU A 7 -2.44 3.53 -21.91
CA LEU A 7 -3.43 4.45 -21.32
C LEU A 7 -4.12 3.84 -20.11
N ILE A 8 -4.55 2.57 -20.20
CA ILE A 8 -5.19 1.86 -19.09
C ILE A 8 -4.21 1.69 -17.91
N LYS A 9 -2.95 1.31 -18.15
CA LYS A 9 -1.95 1.20 -17.09
C LYS A 9 -1.68 2.55 -16.41
N PHE A 10 -1.60 3.63 -17.17
CA PHE A 10 -1.40 4.96 -16.62
C PHE A 10 -2.56 5.37 -15.71
N GLN A 11 -3.79 5.12 -16.14
CA GLN A 11 -4.98 5.42 -15.36
C GLN A 11 -5.02 4.61 -14.05
N LEU A 12 -4.68 3.32 -14.10
CA LEU A 12 -4.58 2.46 -12.91
C LEU A 12 -3.51 2.97 -11.93
N CYS A 13 -2.32 3.34 -12.40
CA CYS A 13 -1.27 3.91 -11.55
C CYS A 13 -1.73 5.18 -10.82
N ARG A 14 -2.46 6.06 -11.52
CA ARG A 14 -3.00 7.30 -10.91
C ARG A 14 -4.05 6.99 -9.84
N TYR A 15 -4.94 6.04 -10.10
CA TYR A 15 -5.94 5.59 -9.12
C TYR A 15 -5.30 4.92 -7.90
N SER A 16 -4.26 4.09 -8.07
CA SER A 16 -3.57 3.44 -6.94
C SER A 16 -2.81 4.42 -6.05
N ILE A 17 -2.35 5.55 -6.57
CA ILE A 17 -1.63 6.58 -5.81
C ILE A 17 -2.56 7.47 -4.98
N LEU A 18 -3.83 7.62 -5.38
CA LEU A 18 -4.81 8.45 -4.68
C LEU A 18 -5.03 8.05 -3.20
N PRO A 19 -5.32 6.77 -2.86
CA PRO A 19 -5.45 6.36 -1.45
C PRO A 19 -4.13 6.48 -0.69
N TYR A 20 -2.99 6.21 -1.34
CA TYR A 20 -1.67 6.38 -0.72
C TYR A 20 -1.41 7.83 -0.28
N ARG A 21 -1.77 8.80 -1.13
CA ARG A 21 -1.68 10.23 -0.80
C ARG A 21 -2.66 10.64 0.29
N PHE A 22 -3.83 9.99 0.37
CA PHE A 22 -4.81 10.23 1.41
C PHE A 22 -4.31 9.78 2.79
N PHE A 23 -3.81 8.54 2.91
CA PHE A 23 -3.24 8.04 4.17
C PHE A 23 -2.04 8.87 4.64
N LYS A 24 -1.14 9.25 3.72
CA LYS A 24 0.00 10.12 4.04
C LYS A 24 -0.43 11.49 4.56
N ARG A 25 -1.56 12.04 4.09
CA ARG A 25 -2.11 13.33 4.55
C ARG A 25 -2.75 13.26 5.93
N LEU A 26 -3.28 12.09 6.31
CA LEU A 26 -3.87 11.86 7.63
C LEU A 26 -2.82 11.70 8.74
N GLY A 27 -1.53 11.65 8.40
CA GLY A 27 -0.45 11.47 9.36
C GLY A 27 -0.43 10.08 10.00
N ILE A 28 -1.19 9.12 9.44
CA ILE A 28 -1.21 7.74 9.90
C ILE A 28 0.06 7.06 9.39
N PRO A 29 0.96 6.64 10.29
CA PRO A 29 2.16 5.93 9.89
C PRO A 29 1.80 4.49 9.56
N GLY A 30 2.14 4.01 8.37
CA GLY A 30 1.78 2.65 7.97
C GLY A 30 2.66 2.04 6.90
N PRO A 31 2.56 0.71 6.73
CA PRO A 31 3.33 -0.01 5.73
C PRO A 31 2.92 0.47 4.35
N THR A 32 3.87 1.07 3.63
CA THR A 32 3.61 1.62 2.29
C THR A 32 3.14 0.49 1.37
N PRO A 33 1.85 0.49 0.94
CA PRO A 33 1.34 -0.54 0.06
C PRO A 33 2.08 -0.42 -1.27
N LEU A 34 2.70 -1.50 -1.73
CA LEU A 34 3.29 -1.53 -3.07
C LEU A 34 2.16 -1.38 -4.09
N PRO A 35 2.34 -0.58 -5.15
CA PRO A 35 1.35 -0.52 -6.21
C PRO A 35 1.12 -1.95 -6.74
N PHE A 36 -0.15 -2.35 -6.84
CA PHE A 36 -0.66 -3.67 -7.25
C PHE A 36 -0.63 -4.83 -6.24
N ILE A 37 0.35 -4.93 -5.35
CA ILE A 37 0.45 -6.05 -4.37
C ILE A 37 0.00 -5.62 -2.96
N GLY A 38 0.02 -4.32 -2.65
CA GLY A 38 -0.28 -3.82 -1.32
C GLY A 38 0.71 -4.34 -0.27
N THR A 39 0.18 -4.76 0.87
CA THR A 39 0.92 -5.35 2.01
C THR A 39 0.94 -6.88 2.01
N PHE A 40 0.41 -7.53 0.97
CA PHE A 40 0.27 -9.00 0.89
C PHE A 40 1.59 -9.77 1.00
N LEU A 41 2.70 -9.18 0.55
CA LEU A 41 4.04 -9.76 0.72
C LEU A 41 4.46 -9.87 2.20
N GLY A 42 4.01 -8.94 3.04
CA GLY A 42 4.21 -8.99 4.49
C GLY A 42 3.41 -10.14 5.14
N TYR A 43 2.19 -10.39 4.65
CA TYR A 43 1.36 -11.50 5.11
C TYR A 43 1.95 -12.88 4.84
N ARG A 44 2.92 -13.01 3.92
CA ARG A 44 3.61 -14.27 3.65
C ARG A 44 4.45 -14.78 4.84
N LYS A 45 4.84 -13.89 5.75
CA LYS A 45 5.48 -14.24 7.04
C LYS A 45 4.47 -14.63 8.14
N GLY A 46 3.16 -14.56 7.86
CA GLY A 46 2.07 -14.80 8.80
C GLY A 46 1.46 -13.50 9.33
N LEU A 47 0.13 -13.47 9.48
CA LEU A 47 -0.66 -12.35 10.03
C LEU A 47 -0.06 -11.79 11.33
N PHE A 48 0.20 -12.66 12.30
CA PHE A 48 0.73 -12.26 13.62
C PHE A 48 2.14 -11.66 13.57
N GLY A 49 3.02 -12.18 12.72
CA GLY A 49 4.38 -11.68 12.59
C GLY A 49 4.39 -10.28 11.96
N PHE A 50 3.56 -10.09 10.94
CA PHE A 50 3.38 -8.80 10.28
C PHE A 50 2.76 -7.74 11.21
N ASP A 51 1.72 -8.10 11.96
CA ASP A 51 1.08 -7.20 12.93
C ASP A 51 2.06 -6.77 14.04
N THR A 52 2.87 -7.71 14.53
CA THR A 52 3.89 -7.42 15.55
C THR A 52 4.96 -6.46 15.03
N GLU A 53 5.39 -6.64 13.78
CA GLU A 53 6.39 -5.78 13.13
C GLU A 53 5.83 -4.37 12.88
N CYS A 54 4.59 -4.28 12.41
CA CYS A 54 3.91 -3.00 12.19
C CYS A 54 3.62 -2.27 13.51
N TYR A 55 3.21 -2.98 14.56
CA TYR A 55 3.05 -2.41 15.89
C TYR A 55 4.37 -1.89 16.47
N LYS A 56 5.48 -2.61 16.28
CA LYS A 56 6.82 -2.14 16.72
C LYS A 56 7.31 -0.91 15.93
N LYS A 57 6.96 -0.81 14.65
CA LYS A 57 7.49 0.23 13.75
C LYS A 57 6.64 1.50 13.71
N TYR A 58 5.32 1.34 13.80
CA TYR A 58 4.35 2.41 13.62
C TYR A 58 3.54 2.71 14.90
N GLY A 59 3.59 1.82 15.90
CA GLY A 59 2.96 2.03 17.21
C GLY A 59 1.51 1.57 17.27
N LYS A 60 0.75 2.16 18.19
CA LYS A 60 -0.61 1.73 18.55
C LYS A 60 -1.64 1.89 17.42
N ILE A 61 -1.39 2.79 16.48
CA ILE A 61 -2.27 3.07 15.33
C ILE A 61 -1.41 3.07 14.08
N TRP A 62 -1.74 2.20 13.12
CA TRP A 62 -1.05 2.10 11.84
C TRP A 62 -2.00 1.63 10.73
N GLY A 63 -1.75 2.05 9.50
CA GLY A 63 -2.64 1.78 8.35
C GLY A 63 -2.00 2.09 7.00
#